data_AF-A0A090WBA7-F1
#
_entry.id   AF-A0A090WBA7-F1
#
_cell.length_a   1.000
_cell.length_b   1.000
_cell.length_c   1.000
_cell.angle_alpha   90.00
_cell.angle_beta   90.00
_cell.angle_gamma   90.00
#
_symmetry.space_group_name_H-M   'P 1'
#
loop_
_entity.id
_entity.type
_entity.pdbx_description
1 polymer ?
#
loop_
_entity_poly.entity_id
_entity_poly.type
_entity_poly.pdbx_seq_one_letter_code
_entity_poly.pdbx_strand_id
1 'polypeptide(L)'
;MLIKLNTGLSEVNAQSYLDQAKEIINQDDEATNQQTHPESYIRSIALDLKGRSSREYHEELHKLIEGKWDINSLDIFEQEKTRALSNDFIQLILRPQWMNSSAVINLAQQFFTDFAREKEVDTTKLLERLKHTTPSTKSYLSYVLLDFARIDSELEKLPIAHTLEIAELLGLIEEYERVLRKELKLSVRSFKDLKQEAMTDLSNVNENQDNSIYDNE
;
A
#
# COMPACT_ATOMS: atom_id res chain seq x y z
N MET A 1 -24.63 23.50 -20.49
CA MET A 1 -24.67 22.71 -21.74
C MET A 1 -24.33 21.24 -21.49
N LEU A 2 -23.28 20.94 -20.70
CA LEU A 2 -22.89 19.57 -20.31
C LEU A 2 -24.05 18.73 -19.73
N ILE A 3 -24.80 19.26 -18.75
CA ILE A 3 -25.88 18.54 -18.08
C ILE A 3 -27.04 18.23 -19.05
N LYS A 4 -27.44 19.18 -19.90
CA LYS A 4 -28.48 18.99 -20.93
C LYS A 4 -28.10 17.90 -21.94
N LEU A 5 -26.82 17.82 -22.31
CA LEU A 5 -26.31 16.79 -23.22
C LEU A 5 -26.34 15.39 -22.59
N ASN A 6 -26.10 15.30 -21.28
CA ASN A 6 -26.06 14.02 -20.56
C ASN A 6 -27.42 13.51 -20.09
N THR A 7 -28.37 14.39 -19.76
CA THR A 7 -29.69 13.98 -19.24
C THR A 7 -30.78 13.95 -20.29
N GLY A 8 -30.58 14.59 -21.45
CA GLY A 8 -31.60 14.70 -22.51
C GLY A 8 -32.82 15.54 -22.13
N LEU A 9 -32.81 16.21 -20.97
CA LEU A 9 -33.94 16.98 -20.45
C LEU A 9 -33.97 18.41 -20.99
N SER A 10 -35.17 18.90 -21.30
CA SER A 10 -35.44 20.26 -21.81
C SER A 10 -35.17 21.35 -20.77
N GLU A 11 -35.51 21.08 -19.50
CA GLU A 11 -35.19 21.91 -18.33
C GLU A 11 -34.37 21.10 -17.33
N VAL A 12 -33.28 21.67 -16.82
CA VAL A 12 -32.39 20.99 -15.88
C VAL A 12 -31.98 21.94 -14.77
N ASN A 13 -32.17 21.50 -13.52
CA ASN A 13 -31.70 22.20 -12.34
C ASN A 13 -30.23 21.83 -12.10
N ALA A 14 -29.33 22.79 -12.29
CA ALA A 14 -27.90 22.59 -12.11
C ALA A 14 -27.52 22.24 -10.66
N GLN A 15 -28.21 22.82 -9.68
CA GLN A 15 -27.94 22.56 -8.27
C GLN A 15 -28.32 21.13 -7.90
N SER A 16 -29.52 20.68 -8.30
CA SER A 16 -29.96 19.30 -8.04
C SER A 16 -29.06 18.26 -8.69
N TYR A 17 -28.51 18.55 -9.87
CA TYR A 17 -27.55 17.65 -10.53
C TYR A 17 -26.20 17.59 -9.79
N LEU A 18 -25.72 18.74 -9.28
CA LEU A 18 -24.49 18.77 -8.47
C LEU A 18 -24.68 18.05 -7.13
N ASP A 19 -25.86 18.17 -6.51
CA ASP A 19 -26.17 17.49 -5.26
C ASP A 19 -26.20 15.96 -5.48
N GLN A 20 -26.82 15.49 -6.57
CA GLN A 20 -26.77 14.08 -6.98
C GLN A 20 -25.34 13.61 -7.31
N ALA A 21 -24.56 14.44 -8.02
CA ALA A 21 -23.17 14.11 -8.35
C ALA A 21 -22.33 13.90 -7.08
N LYS A 22 -22.51 14.76 -6.07
CA LYS A 22 -21.83 14.63 -4.77
C LYS A 22 -22.31 13.41 -3.99
N GLU A 23 -23.61 13.11 -4.01
CA GLU A 23 -24.17 11.95 -3.34
C GLU A 23 -23.61 10.64 -3.92
N ILE A 24 -23.59 10.51 -5.26
CA ILE A 24 -23.09 9.33 -5.95
C ILE A 24 -21.59 9.14 -5.70
N ILE A 25 -20.79 10.21 -5.80
CA ILE A 25 -19.34 10.13 -5.56
C ILE A 25 -19.01 9.83 -4.09
N ASN A 26 -19.78 10.36 -3.13
CA ASN A 26 -19.54 10.06 -1.72
C ASN A 26 -19.96 8.63 -1.32
N GLN A 27 -20.80 7.97 -2.12
CA GLN A 27 -21.21 6.59 -1.91
C GLN A 27 -20.26 5.58 -2.56
N ASP A 28 -19.45 6.00 -3.53
CA ASP A 28 -18.61 5.13 -4.35
C ASP A 28 -17.13 5.52 -4.21
N ASP A 29 -16.42 4.81 -3.34
CA ASP A 29 -14.97 4.95 -3.13
C ASP A 29 -14.15 4.26 -4.23
N GLU A 30 -14.80 3.52 -5.15
CA GLU A 30 -14.11 2.84 -6.25
C GLU A 30 -13.76 3.82 -7.37
N ALA A 31 -12.46 3.98 -7.61
CA ALA A 31 -11.95 4.65 -8.80
C ALA A 31 -12.57 4.02 -10.05
N THR A 32 -12.80 4.84 -11.07
CA THR A 32 -13.48 4.55 -12.35
C THR A 32 -13.25 3.13 -12.91
N ASN A 33 -14.03 2.16 -12.44
CA ASN A 33 -14.10 0.80 -12.97
C ASN A 33 -14.94 0.75 -14.25
N GLN A 34 -14.46 1.42 -15.32
CA GLN A 34 -14.96 1.36 -16.71
C GLN A 34 -16.49 1.52 -16.93
N GLN A 35 -17.26 1.98 -15.93
CA GLN A 35 -18.66 2.34 -16.10
C GLN A 35 -18.75 3.80 -16.55
N THR A 36 -19.58 4.08 -17.55
CA THR A 36 -19.64 5.35 -18.32
C THR A 36 -20.24 6.55 -17.55
N HIS A 37 -20.41 6.44 -16.23
CA HIS A 37 -21.19 7.37 -15.40
C HIS A 37 -20.38 8.28 -14.43
N PRO A 38 -19.17 7.96 -13.94
CA PRO A 38 -18.43 8.84 -13.04
C PRO A 38 -17.88 10.10 -13.73
N GLU A 39 -17.50 10.00 -15.01
CA GLU A 39 -16.77 11.10 -15.68
C GLU A 39 -17.60 12.38 -15.83
N SER A 40 -18.89 12.25 -16.12
CA SER A 40 -19.79 13.40 -16.27
C SER A 40 -20.07 14.10 -14.94
N TYR A 41 -20.19 13.32 -13.85
CA TYR A 41 -20.34 13.85 -12.50
C TYR A 41 -19.05 14.53 -12.03
N ILE A 42 -17.88 13.88 -12.20
CA ILE A 42 -16.57 14.46 -11.92
C ILE A 42 -16.37 15.78 -12.68
N ARG A 43 -16.67 15.82 -13.99
CA ARG A 43 -16.57 17.06 -14.79
C ARG A 43 -17.50 18.16 -14.28
N SER A 44 -18.72 17.82 -13.85
CA SER A 44 -19.65 18.81 -13.30
C SER A 44 -19.16 19.41 -11.98
N ILE A 45 -18.60 18.59 -11.10
CA ILE A 45 -18.01 19.01 -9.83
C ILE A 45 -16.74 19.83 -10.09
N ALA A 46 -15.88 19.40 -11.01
CA ALA A 46 -14.69 20.15 -11.41
C ALA A 46 -15.03 21.56 -11.91
N LEU A 47 -16.09 21.69 -12.72
CA LEU A 47 -16.56 22.99 -13.20
C LEU A 47 -17.11 23.87 -12.07
N ASP A 48 -17.85 23.29 -11.10
CA ASP A 48 -18.35 24.00 -9.92
C ASP A 48 -17.20 24.48 -9.02
N LEU A 49 -16.23 23.61 -8.71
CA LEU A 49 -15.06 23.95 -7.90
C LEU A 49 -14.21 25.05 -8.54
N LYS A 50 -14.00 24.97 -9.86
CA LYS A 50 -13.31 26.01 -10.63
C LYS A 50 -14.10 27.31 -10.63
N GLY A 51 -15.42 27.26 -10.81
CA GLY A 51 -16.29 28.43 -10.80
C GLY A 51 -16.30 29.17 -9.45
N ARG A 52 -16.17 28.43 -8.35
CA ARG A 52 -16.06 28.97 -6.98
C ARG A 52 -14.66 29.46 -6.61
N SER A 53 -13.69 29.34 -7.51
CA SER A 53 -12.27 29.67 -7.25
C SER A 53 -11.75 29.00 -5.97
N SER A 54 -12.14 27.74 -5.74
CA SER A 54 -11.66 26.99 -4.57
C SER A 54 -10.14 26.92 -4.60
N ARG A 55 -9.49 27.27 -3.48
CA ARG A 55 -8.03 27.17 -3.32
C ARG A 55 -7.55 25.71 -3.38
N GLU A 56 -8.44 24.78 -3.06
CA GLU A 56 -8.20 23.33 -3.02
C GLU A 56 -8.64 22.63 -4.32
N TYR A 57 -9.03 23.39 -5.35
CA TYR A 57 -9.54 22.87 -6.63
C TYR A 57 -8.70 21.71 -7.20
N HIS A 58 -7.38 21.88 -7.23
CA HIS A 58 -6.49 20.87 -7.78
C HIS A 58 -6.41 19.62 -6.92
N GLU A 59 -6.41 19.76 -5.59
CA GLU A 59 -6.30 18.64 -4.66
C GLU A 59 -7.58 17.80 -4.63
N GLU A 60 -8.75 18.46 -4.54
CA GLU A 60 -10.04 17.78 -4.59
C GLU A 60 -10.26 17.08 -5.94
N LEU A 61 -9.91 17.74 -7.04
CA LEU A 61 -10.05 17.16 -8.37
C LEU A 61 -9.13 15.94 -8.56
N HIS A 62 -7.91 15.97 -8.03
CA HIS A 62 -6.97 14.85 -8.11
C HIS A 62 -7.52 13.63 -7.37
N LYS A 63 -8.05 13.81 -6.15
CA LYS A 63 -8.70 12.74 -5.38
C LYS A 63 -9.90 12.14 -6.12
N LEU A 64 -10.70 12.97 -6.79
CA LEU A 64 -11.88 12.55 -7.56
C LEU A 64 -11.53 11.77 -8.82
N ILE A 65 -10.37 12.04 -9.44
CA ILE A 65 -9.95 11.40 -10.69
C ILE A 65 -9.17 10.12 -10.42
N GLU A 66 -8.20 10.16 -9.51
CA GLU A 66 -7.29 9.04 -9.24
C GLU A 66 -7.92 8.01 -8.29
N GLY A 67 -8.84 8.44 -7.41
CA GLY A 67 -9.43 7.55 -6.41
C GLY A 67 -8.40 7.04 -5.40
N LYS A 68 -8.63 5.87 -4.81
CA LYS A 68 -7.69 5.25 -3.87
C LYS A 68 -6.61 4.47 -4.63
N TRP A 69 -5.39 4.49 -4.10
CA TRP A 69 -4.26 3.76 -4.65
C TRP A 69 -4.53 2.24 -4.62
N ASP A 70 -4.89 1.66 -5.77
CA ASP A 70 -5.16 0.23 -5.96
C ASP A 70 -4.18 -0.41 -6.93
N ILE A 71 -3.44 -1.39 -6.43
CA ILE A 71 -2.51 -2.22 -7.21
C ILE A 71 -3.16 -2.86 -8.45
N ASN A 72 -4.48 -3.09 -8.44
CA ASN A 72 -5.20 -3.71 -9.54
C ASN A 72 -5.61 -2.75 -10.66
N SER A 73 -5.54 -1.44 -10.43
CA SER A 73 -6.00 -0.41 -11.37
C SER A 73 -5.01 0.74 -11.54
N LEU A 74 -3.71 0.49 -11.34
CA LEU A 74 -2.67 1.52 -11.39
C LEU A 74 -2.56 2.19 -12.76
N ASP A 75 -2.65 3.51 -12.77
CA ASP A 75 -2.22 4.31 -13.91
C ASP A 75 -0.67 4.40 -14.02
N ILE A 76 -0.17 5.06 -15.07
CA ILE A 76 1.29 5.15 -15.30
C ILE A 76 2.05 5.92 -14.20
N PHE A 77 1.42 6.90 -13.56
CA PHE A 77 2.02 7.66 -12.47
C PHE A 77 1.95 6.88 -11.16
N GLU A 78 0.85 6.18 -10.91
CA GLU A 78 0.69 5.29 -9.78
C GLU A 78 1.60 4.08 -9.85
N GLN A 79 1.90 3.57 -11.05
CA GLN A 79 2.93 2.55 -11.26
C GLN A 79 4.30 3.03 -10.80
N GLU A 80 4.70 4.26 -11.14
CA GLU A 80 5.97 4.84 -10.67
C GLU A 80 5.97 5.01 -9.14
N LYS A 81 4.86 5.53 -8.57
CA LYS A 81 4.69 5.65 -7.11
C LYS A 81 4.77 4.27 -6.43
N THR A 82 4.19 3.22 -7.03
CA THR A 82 4.17 1.83 -6.51
C THR A 82 5.54 1.19 -6.59
N ARG A 83 6.25 1.47 -7.67
CA ARG A 83 7.64 1.05 -7.84
C ARG A 83 8.50 1.65 -6.73
N ALA A 84 8.38 2.95 -6.47
CA ALA A 84 9.10 3.63 -5.40
C ALA A 84 8.72 3.09 -4.00
N LEU A 85 7.42 2.93 -3.73
CA LEU A 85 6.93 2.33 -2.48
C LEU A 85 7.51 0.94 -2.25
N SER A 86 7.49 0.08 -3.28
CA SER A 86 8.01 -1.28 -3.19
C SER A 86 9.52 -1.29 -2.95
N ASN A 87 10.26 -0.35 -3.56
CA ASN A 87 11.70 -0.22 -3.31
C ASN A 87 11.97 0.16 -1.85
N ASP A 88 11.36 1.24 -1.36
CA ASP A 88 11.51 1.69 0.04
C ASP A 88 11.14 0.57 1.03
N PHE A 89 10.08 -0.18 0.73
CA PHE A 89 9.63 -1.31 1.54
C PHE A 89 10.63 -2.46 1.56
N ILE A 90 11.19 -2.83 0.40
CA ILE A 90 12.25 -3.85 0.31
C ILE A 90 13.51 -3.37 1.05
N GLN A 91 13.93 -2.11 0.89
CA GLN A 91 15.07 -1.56 1.64
C GLN A 91 14.87 -1.69 3.16
N LEU A 92 13.65 -1.43 3.66
CA LEU A 92 13.33 -1.61 5.08
C LEU A 92 13.44 -3.07 5.51
N ILE A 93 12.93 -4.02 4.70
CA ILE A 93 13.05 -5.46 4.96
C ILE A 93 14.52 -5.88 5.02
N LEU A 94 15.35 -5.40 4.11
CA LEU A 94 16.76 -5.76 4.03
C LEU A 94 17.66 -4.89 4.92
N ARG A 95 17.12 -4.07 5.82
CA ARG A 95 17.91 -3.19 6.69
C ARG A 95 18.91 -3.98 7.56
N PRO A 96 18.54 -5.09 8.23
CA PRO A 96 19.50 -5.84 9.05
C PRO A 96 20.60 -6.48 8.21
N GLN A 97 21.85 -6.49 8.73
CA GLN A 97 22.99 -7.02 7.98
C GLN A 97 22.89 -8.53 7.72
N TRP A 98 22.23 -9.28 8.61
CA TRP A 98 22.01 -10.71 8.44
C TRP A 98 21.00 -11.05 7.32
N MET A 99 20.21 -10.08 6.83
CA MET A 99 19.38 -10.23 5.62
C MET A 99 20.19 -10.07 4.32
N ASN A 100 21.51 -9.91 4.38
CA ASN A 100 22.37 -9.66 3.22
C ASN A 100 22.92 -10.95 2.57
N SER A 101 22.11 -12.00 2.49
CA SER A 101 22.52 -13.24 1.85
C SER A 101 22.37 -13.19 0.33
N SER A 102 23.05 -14.08 -0.38
CA SER A 102 22.95 -14.13 -1.85
C SER A 102 21.52 -14.42 -2.32
N ALA A 103 20.78 -15.27 -1.62
CA ALA A 103 19.39 -15.59 -1.95
C ALA A 103 18.47 -14.36 -1.82
N VAL A 104 18.61 -13.60 -0.73
CA VAL A 104 17.83 -12.39 -0.47
C VAL A 104 18.16 -11.29 -1.50
N ILE A 105 19.44 -11.05 -1.78
CA ILE A 105 19.85 -10.04 -2.75
C ILE A 105 19.40 -10.40 -4.17
N ASN A 106 19.51 -11.67 -4.56
CA ASN A 106 19.02 -12.14 -5.85
C ASN A 106 17.51 -11.94 -6.01
N LEU A 107 16.72 -12.11 -4.94
CA LEU A 107 15.29 -11.81 -4.99
C LEU A 107 15.04 -10.31 -5.14
N ALA A 108 15.73 -9.46 -4.37
CA ALA A 108 15.60 -8.01 -4.52
C ALA A 108 15.96 -7.54 -5.94
N GLN A 109 16.96 -8.17 -6.57
CA GLN A 109 17.34 -7.89 -7.97
C GLN A 109 16.32 -8.36 -9.00
N GLN A 110 15.45 -9.33 -8.67
CA GLN A 110 14.32 -9.70 -9.53
C GLN A 110 13.20 -8.65 -9.50
N PHE A 111 13.02 -7.95 -8.37
CA PHE A 111 12.13 -6.79 -8.29
C PHE A 111 12.74 -5.56 -8.99
N PHE A 112 14.04 -5.32 -8.80
CA PHE A 112 14.76 -4.16 -9.32
C PHE A 112 16.12 -4.56 -9.86
N THR A 113 16.31 -4.54 -11.18
CA THR A 113 17.57 -4.99 -11.83
C THR A 113 18.82 -4.33 -11.24
N ASP A 114 18.73 -3.04 -10.91
CA ASP A 114 19.83 -2.26 -10.33
C ASP A 114 19.72 -2.11 -8.80
N PHE A 115 19.10 -3.07 -8.11
CA PHE A 115 18.93 -3.01 -6.65
C PHE A 115 20.29 -2.92 -5.94
N ALA A 116 20.44 -1.89 -5.11
CA ALA A 116 21.54 -1.73 -4.18
C ALA A 116 20.97 -1.41 -2.79
N ARG A 117 21.54 -2.01 -1.74
CA ARG A 117 21.09 -1.73 -0.37
C ARG A 117 21.41 -0.29 0.01
N GLU A 118 20.40 0.43 0.44
CA GLU A 118 20.52 1.77 0.99
C GLU A 118 20.43 1.71 2.52
N LYS A 119 21.05 2.69 3.19
CA LYS A 119 21.12 2.69 4.66
C LYS A 119 19.91 3.33 5.33
N GLU A 120 19.25 4.26 4.65
CA GLU A 120 18.21 5.08 5.25
C GLU A 120 16.90 4.93 4.49
N VAL A 121 15.88 4.51 5.23
CA VAL A 121 14.50 4.48 4.79
C VAL A 121 13.69 5.25 5.82
N ASP A 122 12.94 6.25 5.35
CA ASP A 122 12.03 7.02 6.20
C ASP A 122 10.75 6.21 6.45
N THR A 123 10.75 5.49 7.59
CA THR A 123 9.61 4.69 8.05
C THR A 123 8.34 5.54 8.24
N THR A 124 8.46 6.78 8.71
CA THR A 124 7.31 7.67 8.93
C THR A 124 6.63 8.00 7.59
N LYS A 125 7.42 8.31 6.56
CA LYS A 125 6.90 8.55 5.21
C LYS A 125 6.25 7.31 4.60
N LEU A 126 6.82 6.13 4.84
CA LEU A 126 6.24 4.84 4.44
C LEU A 126 4.87 4.60 5.09
N LEU A 127 4.78 4.83 6.40
CA LEU A 127 3.54 4.69 7.16
C LEU A 127 2.46 5.65 6.64
N GLU A 128 2.80 6.91 6.36
CA GLU A 128 1.85 7.87 5.79
C GLU A 128 1.33 7.43 4.42
N ARG A 129 2.21 6.91 3.54
CA ARG A 129 1.78 6.38 2.24
C ARG A 129 0.79 5.22 2.41
N LEU A 130 1.05 4.32 3.36
CA LEU A 130 0.22 3.15 3.62
C LEU A 130 -1.19 3.47 4.12
N LYS A 131 -1.39 4.60 4.81
CA LYS A 131 -2.73 5.04 5.26
C LYS A 131 -3.72 5.23 4.12
N HIS A 132 -3.22 5.57 2.93
CA HIS A 132 -4.03 5.85 1.74
C HIS A 132 -4.11 4.68 0.77
N THR A 133 -3.63 3.49 1.17
CA THR A 133 -3.64 2.29 0.33
C THR A 133 -4.91 1.45 0.51
N THR A 134 -5.30 0.77 -0.56
CA THR A 134 -6.39 -0.19 -0.58
C THR A 134 -6.03 -1.54 0.06
N PRO A 135 -7.03 -2.37 0.43
CA PRO A 135 -6.78 -3.73 0.93
C PRO A 135 -5.98 -4.61 -0.05
N SER A 136 -6.18 -4.47 -1.35
CA SER A 136 -5.42 -5.18 -2.39
C SER A 136 -3.93 -4.82 -2.34
N THR A 137 -3.60 -3.54 -2.18
CA THR A 137 -2.22 -3.06 -2.04
C THR A 137 -1.57 -3.57 -0.76
N LYS A 138 -2.30 -3.59 0.36
CA LYS A 138 -1.82 -4.20 1.62
C LYS A 138 -1.58 -5.70 1.48
N SER A 139 -2.45 -6.40 0.74
CA SER A 139 -2.27 -7.82 0.43
C SER A 139 -1.00 -8.05 -0.41
N TYR A 140 -0.77 -7.25 -1.45
CA TYR A 140 0.47 -7.26 -2.24
C TYR A 140 1.72 -7.13 -1.35
N LEU A 141 1.78 -6.11 -0.48
CA LEU A 141 2.91 -5.90 0.42
C LEU A 141 3.09 -7.05 1.43
N SER A 142 2.00 -7.67 1.84
CA SER A 142 2.03 -8.86 2.72
C SER A 142 2.64 -10.08 2.01
N TYR A 143 2.45 -10.24 0.70
CA TYR A 143 3.14 -11.27 -0.08
C TYR A 143 4.62 -10.93 -0.29
N VAL A 144 4.97 -9.65 -0.47
CA VAL A 144 6.39 -9.23 -0.53
C VAL A 144 7.10 -9.59 0.78
N LEU A 145 6.48 -9.32 1.95
CA LEU A 145 7.02 -9.76 3.24
C LEU A 145 7.22 -11.28 3.29
N LEU A 146 6.24 -12.05 2.81
CA LEU A 146 6.31 -13.52 2.80
C LEU A 146 7.46 -14.02 1.92
N ASP A 147 7.64 -13.45 0.73
CA ASP A 147 8.70 -13.85 -0.20
C ASP A 147 10.09 -13.70 0.46
N PHE A 148 10.35 -12.55 1.07
CA PHE A 148 11.60 -12.31 1.80
C PHE A 148 11.71 -13.11 3.10
N ALA A 149 10.59 -13.43 3.76
CA ALA A 149 10.59 -14.27 4.95
C ALA A 149 10.97 -15.73 4.65
N ARG A 150 10.89 -16.16 3.39
CA ARG A 150 11.01 -17.58 2.99
C ARG A 150 12.10 -17.87 1.98
N ILE A 151 12.68 -16.86 1.35
CA ILE A 151 13.65 -17.05 0.26
C ILE A 151 14.94 -17.74 0.71
N ASP A 152 15.40 -17.48 1.92
CA ASP A 152 16.62 -18.04 2.46
C ASP A 152 16.34 -19.04 3.58
N SER A 153 16.55 -20.33 3.28
CA SER A 153 16.35 -21.40 4.25
C SER A 153 17.40 -21.42 5.36
N GLU A 154 18.59 -20.83 5.15
CA GLU A 154 19.66 -20.81 6.15
C GLU A 154 19.37 -19.85 7.30
N LEU A 155 18.50 -18.86 7.08
CA LEU A 155 18.05 -17.91 8.12
C LEU A 155 16.91 -18.47 8.98
N GLU A 156 16.44 -19.69 8.69
CA GLU A 156 15.41 -20.42 9.42
C GLU A 156 14.13 -19.59 9.68
N LYS A 157 13.89 -19.17 10.94
CA LYS A 157 12.69 -18.44 11.38
C LYS A 157 12.94 -16.95 11.60
N LEU A 158 14.19 -16.51 11.61
CA LEU A 158 14.57 -15.11 11.86
C LEU A 158 13.86 -14.13 10.90
N PRO A 159 13.80 -14.39 9.57
CA PRO A 159 13.10 -13.50 8.65
C PRO A 159 11.59 -13.41 8.92
N ILE A 160 10.97 -14.46 9.45
CA ILE A 160 9.54 -14.46 9.80
C ILE A 160 9.28 -13.50 10.96
N ALA A 161 10.11 -13.53 12.01
CA ALA A 161 9.99 -12.58 13.12
C ALA A 161 10.21 -11.14 12.67
N HIS A 162 11.26 -10.91 11.89
CA HIS A 162 11.61 -9.58 11.40
C HIS A 162 10.51 -8.98 10.51
N THR A 163 9.95 -9.77 9.60
CA THR A 163 8.84 -9.32 8.75
C THR A 163 7.54 -9.12 9.54
N LEU A 164 7.33 -9.83 10.66
CA LEU A 164 6.21 -9.57 11.58
C LEU A 164 6.39 -8.22 12.31
N GLU A 165 7.59 -7.88 12.77
CA GLU A 165 7.88 -6.56 13.37
C GLU A 165 7.63 -5.43 12.36
N ILE A 166 8.09 -5.60 11.11
CA ILE A 166 7.81 -4.62 10.03
C ILE A 166 6.31 -4.51 9.77
N ALA A 167 5.59 -5.63 9.72
CA ALA A 167 4.15 -5.62 9.51
C ALA A 167 3.41 -4.91 10.66
N GLU A 168 3.85 -5.08 11.90
CA GLU A 168 3.30 -4.36 13.06
C GLU A 168 3.58 -2.85 12.97
N LEU A 169 4.85 -2.48 12.73
CA LEU A 169 5.30 -1.09 12.56
C LEU A 169 4.51 -0.34 11.48
N LEU A 170 4.15 -1.02 10.40
CA LEU A 170 3.49 -0.45 9.24
C LEU A 170 1.97 -0.65 9.22
N GLY A 171 1.39 -1.24 10.28
CA GLY A 171 -0.06 -1.47 10.39
C GLY A 171 -0.61 -2.50 9.38
N LEU A 172 0.21 -3.47 8.98
CA LEU A 172 -0.10 -4.57 8.08
C LEU A 172 -0.30 -5.91 8.80
N ILE A 173 -0.11 -5.96 10.12
CA ILE A 173 -0.05 -7.22 10.89
C ILE A 173 -1.24 -8.15 10.66
N GLU A 174 -2.48 -7.64 10.66
CA GLU A 174 -3.68 -8.47 10.48
C GLU A 174 -3.73 -9.15 9.10
N GLU A 175 -3.33 -8.44 8.05
CA GLU A 175 -3.28 -8.97 6.70
C GLU A 175 -2.12 -9.97 6.57
N TYR A 176 -0.96 -9.63 7.12
CA TYR A 176 0.23 -10.46 7.01
C TYR A 176 0.11 -11.77 7.80
N GLU A 177 -0.46 -11.75 9.01
CA GLU A 177 -0.74 -12.98 9.76
C GLU A 177 -1.73 -13.89 9.00
N ARG A 178 -2.70 -13.31 8.31
CA ARG A 178 -3.63 -14.07 7.46
C ARG A 178 -2.89 -14.73 6.29
N VAL A 179 -2.01 -13.99 5.60
CA VAL A 179 -1.18 -14.49 4.50
C VAL A 179 -0.27 -15.61 4.99
N LEU A 180 0.50 -15.41 6.07
CA LEU A 180 1.38 -16.43 6.64
C LEU A 180 0.62 -17.72 6.96
N ARG A 181 -0.52 -17.61 7.65
CA ARG A 181 -1.33 -18.79 8.01
C ARG A 181 -1.86 -19.53 6.80
N LYS A 182 -2.32 -18.80 5.79
CA LYS A 182 -2.87 -19.36 4.55
C LYS A 182 -1.79 -20.08 3.76
N GLU A 183 -0.69 -19.40 3.47
CA GLU A 183 0.36 -19.90 2.58
C GLU A 183 1.20 -21.00 3.24
N LEU A 184 1.46 -20.90 4.55
CA LEU A 184 2.16 -21.93 5.31
C LEU A 184 1.23 -23.05 5.83
N LYS A 185 -0.08 -22.97 5.52
CA LYS A 185 -1.10 -23.94 5.94
C LYS A 185 -1.12 -24.20 7.45
N LEU A 186 -0.97 -23.14 8.24
CA LEU A 186 -0.88 -23.21 9.69
C LEU A 186 -2.24 -23.12 10.37
N SER A 187 -2.46 -23.98 11.36
CA SER A 187 -3.51 -23.79 12.35
C SER A 187 -3.26 -22.54 13.21
N VAL A 188 -4.29 -22.03 13.89
CA VAL A 188 -4.14 -20.90 14.84
C VAL A 188 -3.09 -21.21 15.91
N ARG A 189 -3.09 -22.44 16.42
CA ARG A 189 -2.14 -22.87 17.46
C ARG A 189 -0.71 -22.93 16.93
N SER A 190 -0.49 -23.65 15.83
CA SER A 190 0.86 -23.77 15.25
C SER A 190 1.43 -22.44 14.78
N PHE A 191 0.58 -21.50 14.34
CA PHE A 191 1.02 -20.15 14.02
C PHE A 191 1.47 -19.37 15.27
N LYS A 192 0.74 -19.49 16.38
CA LYS A 192 1.13 -18.87 17.65
C LYS A 192 2.46 -19.42 18.15
N ASP A 193 2.65 -20.73 18.08
CA ASP A 193 3.89 -21.39 18.48
C ASP A 193 5.06 -20.91 17.60
N LEU A 194 4.87 -20.90 16.26
CA LEU A 194 5.86 -20.37 15.31
C LEU A 194 6.23 -18.91 15.61
N LYS A 195 5.24 -18.04 15.83
CA LYS A 195 5.47 -16.62 16.15
C LYS A 195 6.30 -16.47 17.41
N GLN A 196 5.98 -17.22 18.46
CA GLN A 196 6.69 -17.14 19.73
C GLN A 196 8.14 -17.63 19.61
N GLU A 197 8.37 -18.74 18.92
CA GLU A 197 9.72 -19.26 18.66
C GLU A 197 10.55 -18.26 17.84
N ALA A 198 9.99 -17.77 16.71
CA ALA A 198 10.69 -16.83 15.84
C ALA A 198 11.07 -15.52 16.56
N MET A 199 10.18 -14.95 17.37
CA MET A 199 10.46 -13.71 18.12
C MET A 199 11.53 -13.92 19.20
N THR A 200 11.59 -15.13 19.78
CA THR A 200 12.66 -15.48 20.73
C THR A 200 14.02 -15.54 20.02
N ASP A 201 14.08 -16.15 18.84
CA ASP A 201 15.31 -16.21 18.02
C ASP A 201 15.78 -14.81 17.62
N LEU A 202 14.87 -13.93 17.21
CA LEU A 202 15.20 -12.55 16.82
C LEU A 202 15.71 -11.72 18.00
N SER A 203 15.10 -11.86 19.17
CA SER A 203 15.52 -11.15 20.39
C SER A 203 16.97 -11.50 20.74
N ASN A 204 17.34 -12.79 20.64
CA ASN A 204 18.72 -13.24 20.86
C ASN A 204 19.70 -12.65 19.84
N VAL A 205 19.29 -12.42 18.58
CA VAL A 205 20.15 -11.80 17.57
C VAL A 205 20.33 -10.30 17.83
N ASN A 206 19.25 -9.59 18.19
CA ASN A 206 19.30 -8.15 18.45
C ASN A 206 20.13 -7.80 19.69
N GLU A 207 20.02 -8.58 20.78
CA GLU A 207 20.87 -8.41 21.98
C GLU A 207 22.36 -8.58 21.69
N ASN A 208 22.71 -9.31 20.62
CA ASN A 208 24.09 -9.57 20.23
C ASN A 208 24.62 -8.64 19.14
N GLN A 209 23.76 -7.86 18.46
CA GLN A 209 24.11 -7.15 17.23
C GLN A 209 23.73 -5.67 17.16
N ASP A 210 23.12 -5.07 18.20
CA ASP A 210 22.86 -3.61 18.29
C ASP A 210 22.21 -3.03 17.01
N ASN A 211 21.19 -3.73 16.48
CA ASN A 211 20.52 -3.39 15.22
C ASN A 211 18.99 -3.47 15.36
N SER A 212 18.41 -2.79 16.35
CA SER A 212 16.96 -2.81 16.58
C SER A 212 16.24 -1.94 15.54
N ILE A 213 15.10 -2.43 15.02
CA ILE A 213 14.21 -1.63 14.15
C ILE A 213 13.71 -0.37 14.88
N TYR A 214 13.74 -0.38 16.21
CA TYR A 214 13.30 0.69 17.09
C TYR A 214 14.37 1.76 17.42
N ASP A 215 15.59 1.69 16.89
CA ASP A 215 16.70 2.62 17.25
C ASP A 215 16.57 4.06 16.69
N ASN A 216 15.38 4.48 16.26
CA ASN A 216 15.11 5.84 15.81
C ASN A 216 13.90 6.43 16.56
N GLU A 217 14.12 6.81 17.83
CA GLU A 217 13.39 7.92 18.48
C GLU A 217 14.33 9.11 18.70
#